data_AF-A0A151XZB1-F1
#
_entry.id   AF-A0A151XZB1-F1
#
_cell.length_a   1.000
_cell.length_b   1.000
_cell.length_c   1.000
_cell.angle_alpha   90.00
_cell.angle_beta   90.00
_cell.angle_gamma   90.00
#
_symmetry.space_group_name_H-M   'P 1'
#
loop_
_entity.id
_entity.type
_entity.pdbx_description
1 polymer ?
#
loop_
_entity_poly.entity_id
_entity_poly.type
_entity_poly.pdbx_seq_one_letter_code
_entity_poly.pdbx_strand_id
1 'polypeptide(L)'
;MKTILKTAVMASAVSCFAQVQAGQSAVQKMLKPVIEHQCSMELKDSNLWKASTFLMTERNKQQFQQEVCSCVGENALNEVPAAELAHAAVSTEAKNQLIHKAVLNTVKGCVIQLKR
;
A
#
# COMPACT_ATOMS: atom_id res chain seq x y z
N MET A 1 -26.03 34.41 -46.19
CA MET A 1 -24.76 35.14 -46.06
C MET A 1 -24.54 35.39 -44.57
N LYS A 2 -23.61 34.64 -43.95
CA LYS A 2 -22.34 35.15 -43.39
C LYS A 2 -22.55 36.24 -42.33
N THR A 3 -22.11 36.17 -41.07
CA THR A 3 -21.18 35.32 -40.28
C THR A 3 -21.10 36.06 -38.91
N ILE A 4 -20.82 35.51 -37.72
CA ILE A 4 -19.51 35.29 -37.03
C ILE A 4 -19.94 35.19 -35.53
N LEU A 5 -19.93 34.02 -34.87
CA LEU A 5 -18.89 33.53 -33.96
C LEU A 5 -18.50 34.49 -32.81
N LYS A 6 -18.73 34.06 -31.56
CA LYS A 6 -17.83 34.12 -30.38
C LYS A 6 -18.63 33.79 -29.11
N THR A 7 -18.70 32.51 -28.72
CA THR A 7 -17.94 31.90 -27.61
C THR A 7 -18.12 32.55 -26.23
N ALA A 8 -18.78 31.82 -25.32
CA ALA A 8 -18.34 31.61 -23.95
C ALA A 8 -19.06 30.38 -23.36
N VAL A 9 -18.60 29.19 -23.75
CA VAL A 9 -18.93 27.94 -23.05
C VAL A 9 -17.88 27.74 -21.96
N MET A 10 -18.30 27.73 -20.71
CA MET A 10 -17.96 26.71 -19.68
C MET A 10 -18.21 27.28 -18.29
N ALA A 11 -19.46 27.15 -17.85
CA ALA A 11 -19.76 26.95 -16.45
C ALA A 11 -19.59 25.46 -16.15
N SER A 12 -18.61 25.10 -15.33
CA SER A 12 -18.67 24.06 -14.28
C SER A 12 -17.25 23.72 -13.82
N ALA A 13 -16.89 24.31 -12.68
CA ALA A 13 -15.77 23.84 -11.88
C ALA A 13 -16.09 22.46 -11.29
N VAL A 14 -15.04 21.66 -11.11
CA VAL A 14 -14.98 20.44 -10.27
C VAL A 14 -15.70 19.22 -10.84
N SER A 15 -14.99 18.42 -11.64
CA SER A 15 -15.31 17.00 -11.85
C SER A 15 -14.06 16.20 -12.26
N CYS A 16 -13.09 16.06 -11.36
CA CYS A 16 -12.04 15.05 -11.46
C CYS A 16 -12.02 14.15 -10.21
N PHE A 17 -13.18 13.69 -9.74
CA PHE A 17 -13.24 12.63 -8.73
C PHE A 17 -13.11 11.21 -9.32
N ALA A 18 -13.16 11.07 -10.65
CA ALA A 18 -13.08 9.76 -11.31
C ALA A 18 -11.65 9.23 -11.54
N GLN A 19 -10.60 10.01 -11.23
CA GLN A 19 -9.21 9.63 -11.56
C GLN A 19 -8.35 9.17 -10.37
N VAL A 20 -8.88 9.22 -9.14
CA VAL A 20 -8.10 8.88 -7.92
C VAL A 20 -7.92 7.37 -7.74
N GLN A 21 -8.93 6.55 -8.08
CA GLN A 21 -8.88 5.09 -7.84
C GLN A 21 -7.82 4.37 -8.69
N ALA A 22 -7.56 4.84 -9.91
CA ALA A 22 -6.56 4.25 -10.80
C ALA A 22 -5.12 4.51 -10.30
N GLY A 23 -4.87 5.67 -9.68
CA GLY A 23 -3.56 6.03 -9.14
C GLY A 23 -3.15 5.17 -7.94
N GLN A 24 -4.07 4.95 -7.00
CA GLN A 24 -3.78 4.14 -5.80
C GLN A 24 -3.47 2.68 -6.15
N SER A 25 -4.25 2.07 -7.04
CA SER A 25 -4.02 0.68 -7.48
C SER A 25 -2.71 0.50 -8.29
N ALA A 26 -2.31 1.51 -9.07
CA ALA A 26 -1.02 1.49 -9.77
C ALA A 26 0.17 1.63 -8.81
N VAL A 27 0.10 2.57 -7.86
CA VAL A 27 1.14 2.77 -6.84
C VAL A 27 1.27 1.52 -5.97
N GLN A 28 0.16 0.91 -5.59
CA GLN A 28 0.17 -0.34 -4.82
C GLN A 28 0.86 -1.48 -5.57
N LYS A 29 0.58 -1.66 -6.87
CA LYS A 29 1.27 -2.68 -7.67
C LYS A 29 2.77 -2.42 -7.77
N MET A 30 3.19 -1.16 -7.88
CA MET A 30 4.61 -0.80 -7.93
C MET A 30 5.32 -0.97 -6.59
N LEU A 31 4.66 -0.64 -5.48
CA LEU A 31 5.25 -0.69 -4.15
C LEU A 31 5.13 -2.06 -3.49
N LYS A 32 4.20 -2.92 -3.93
CA LYS A 32 3.97 -4.28 -3.37
C LYS A 32 5.27 -5.07 -3.14
N PRO A 33 6.18 -5.26 -4.12
CA PRO A 33 7.40 -6.04 -3.87
C PRO A 33 8.32 -5.41 -2.82
N VAL A 34 8.37 -4.07 -2.74
CA VAL A 34 9.19 -3.36 -1.75
C VAL A 34 8.56 -3.45 -0.37
N ILE A 35 7.23 -3.35 -0.28
CA ILE A 35 6.45 -3.52 0.94
C ILE A 35 6.60 -4.96 1.47
N GLU A 36 6.51 -5.97 0.61
CA GLU A 36 6.72 -7.37 0.97
C GLU A 36 8.14 -7.62 1.49
N HIS A 37 9.14 -7.02 0.85
CA HIS A 37 10.52 -7.08 1.31
C HIS A 37 10.69 -6.44 2.68
N GLN A 38 10.18 -5.22 2.88
CA GLN A 38 10.24 -4.55 4.17
C GLN A 38 9.48 -5.34 5.25
N CYS A 39 8.31 -5.89 4.92
CA CYS A 39 7.57 -6.79 5.81
C CYS A 39 8.44 -7.96 6.27
N SER A 40 9.17 -8.62 5.37
CA SER A 40 10.04 -9.74 5.74
C SER A 40 11.07 -9.35 6.81
N MET A 41 11.65 -8.15 6.69
CA MET A 41 12.64 -7.64 7.63
C MET A 41 12.00 -7.31 8.99
N GLU A 42 10.95 -6.49 9.00
CA GLU A 42 10.23 -6.07 10.21
C GLU A 42 9.60 -7.25 10.95
N LEU A 43 8.96 -8.16 10.20
CA LEU A 43 8.28 -9.32 10.77
C LEU A 43 9.27 -10.20 11.51
N LYS A 44 10.39 -10.58 10.87
CA LYS A 44 11.39 -11.47 11.47
C LYS A 44 12.00 -10.91 12.76
N ASP A 45 12.18 -9.60 12.85
CA ASP A 45 12.73 -8.96 14.03
C ASP A 45 11.70 -8.85 15.18
N SER A 46 10.41 -8.86 14.84
CA SER A 46 9.33 -8.65 15.81
C SER A 46 9.15 -9.78 16.84
N ASN A 47 8.78 -9.41 18.05
CA ASN A 47 8.33 -10.37 19.09
C ASN A 47 7.04 -11.09 18.69
N LEU A 48 6.19 -10.44 17.87
CA LEU A 48 4.99 -11.04 17.30
C LEU A 48 5.35 -12.29 16.50
N TRP A 49 6.34 -12.19 15.61
CA TRP A 49 6.79 -13.33 14.81
C TRP A 49 7.35 -14.46 15.66
N LYS A 50 8.21 -14.14 16.63
CA LYS A 50 8.78 -15.14 17.55
C LYS A 50 7.68 -15.91 18.29
N ALA A 51 6.70 -15.20 18.84
CA ALA A 51 5.57 -15.83 19.55
C ALA A 51 4.69 -16.64 18.58
N SER A 52 4.33 -16.06 17.43
CA SER A 52 3.49 -16.72 16.44
C SER A 52 4.14 -17.97 15.87
N THR A 53 5.46 -18.01 15.72
CA THR A 53 6.16 -19.11 15.04
C THR A 53 6.87 -20.09 15.97
N PHE A 54 6.70 -19.95 17.29
CA PHE A 54 7.44 -20.70 18.29
C PHE A 54 7.38 -22.23 18.09
N LEU A 55 6.22 -22.76 17.69
CA LEU A 55 6.00 -24.20 17.48
C LEU A 55 6.10 -24.64 16.01
N MET A 56 6.47 -23.73 15.10
CA MET A 56 6.51 -24.03 13.66
C MET A 56 7.86 -24.63 13.25
N THR A 57 7.84 -25.56 12.31
CA THR A 57 9.05 -26.02 11.59
C THR A 57 9.58 -24.90 10.70
N GLU A 58 10.85 -24.97 10.30
CA GLU A 58 11.43 -23.95 9.40
C GLU A 58 10.70 -23.84 8.05
N ARG A 59 10.19 -24.97 7.52
CA ARG A 59 9.36 -24.95 6.31
C ARG A 59 8.07 -24.18 6.55
N ASN A 60 7.36 -24.46 7.65
CA ASN A 60 6.12 -23.78 8.00
C ASN A 60 6.36 -22.29 8.28
N LYS A 61 7.51 -21.94 8.87
CA LYS A 61 7.93 -20.54 9.06
C LYS A 61 8.10 -19.83 7.72
N GLN A 62 8.83 -20.41 6.78
CA GLN A 62 9.04 -19.79 5.46
C GLN A 62 7.72 -19.56 4.71
N GLN A 63 6.85 -20.58 4.70
CA GLN A 63 5.54 -20.46 4.07
C GLN A 63 4.68 -19.40 4.76
N PHE A 64 4.56 -19.46 6.09
CA PHE A 64 3.77 -18.49 6.86
C PHE A 64 4.29 -17.06 6.70
N GLN A 65 5.62 -16.88 6.60
CA GLN A 65 6.23 -15.58 6.33
C GLN A 65 5.79 -15.02 4.96
N GLN A 66 5.83 -15.86 3.93
CA GLN A 66 5.40 -15.46 2.57
C GLN A 66 3.93 -15.07 2.56
N GLU A 67 3.07 -15.86 3.22
CA GLU A 67 1.64 -15.58 3.32
C GLU A 67 1.37 -14.26 4.06
N VAL A 68 2.02 -14.04 5.21
CA VAL A 68 1.88 -12.79 5.98
C VAL A 68 2.33 -11.60 5.15
N CYS A 69 3.49 -11.67 4.48
CA CYS A 69 3.98 -10.53 3.73
C CYS A 69 3.21 -10.28 2.44
N SER A 70 2.70 -11.32 1.77
CA SER A 70 1.75 -11.15 0.66
C SER A 70 0.48 -10.43 1.13
N CYS A 71 -0.08 -10.83 2.28
CA CYS A 71 -1.22 -10.13 2.90
C CYS A 71 -0.89 -8.65 3.19
N VAL A 72 0.30 -8.36 3.71
CA VAL A 72 0.73 -6.97 3.95
C VAL A 72 0.83 -6.21 2.62
N GLY A 73 1.44 -6.78 1.59
CA GLY A 73 1.52 -6.17 0.25
C GLY A 73 0.16 -5.84 -0.37
N GLU A 74 -0.88 -6.60 -0.03
CA GLU A 74 -2.26 -6.38 -0.48
C GLU A 74 -3.04 -5.36 0.34
N ASN A 75 -2.65 -5.12 1.60
CA ASN A 75 -3.47 -4.33 2.52
C ASN A 75 -2.78 -3.06 3.04
N ALA A 76 -1.46 -2.96 2.92
CA ALA A 76 -0.66 -1.90 3.55
C ALA A 76 -1.05 -0.48 3.12
N LEU A 77 -1.54 -0.32 1.89
CA LEU A 77 -1.88 1.00 1.34
C LEU A 77 -3.38 1.30 1.31
N ASN A 78 -4.24 0.37 1.75
CA ASN A 78 -5.70 0.52 1.64
C ASN A 78 -6.22 1.74 2.42
N GLU A 79 -5.62 2.02 3.57
CA GLU A 79 -5.98 3.13 4.46
C GLU A 79 -5.07 4.36 4.28
N VAL A 80 -4.20 4.38 3.26
CA VAL A 80 -3.27 5.49 3.03
C VAL A 80 -3.94 6.56 2.18
N PRO A 81 -4.00 7.83 2.64
CA PRO A 81 -4.55 8.92 1.87
C PRO A 81 -3.82 9.14 0.54
N ALA A 82 -4.56 9.47 -0.52
CA ALA A 82 -4.00 9.74 -1.84
C ALA A 82 -2.93 10.85 -1.85
N ALA A 83 -3.04 11.85 -0.97
CA ALA A 83 -2.04 12.90 -0.82
C ALA A 83 -0.70 12.38 -0.25
N GLU A 84 -0.75 11.44 0.69
CA GLU A 84 0.45 10.80 1.27
C GLU A 84 1.14 9.91 0.21
N LEU A 85 0.35 9.18 -0.60
CA LEU A 85 0.84 8.41 -1.74
C LEU A 85 1.48 9.30 -2.80
N ALA A 86 0.86 10.43 -3.13
CA ALA A 86 1.40 11.39 -4.09
C ALA A 86 2.71 12.01 -3.60
N HIS A 87 2.80 12.33 -2.31
CA HIS A 87 4.04 12.84 -1.72
C HIS A 87 5.16 11.78 -1.74
N ALA A 88 4.83 10.52 -1.44
CA ALA A 88 5.75 9.40 -1.57
C ALA A 88 6.22 9.16 -3.02
N ALA A 89 5.42 9.51 -4.02
CA ALA A 89 5.81 9.36 -5.43
C ALA A 89 6.93 10.33 -5.86
N VAL A 90 7.08 11.46 -5.16
CA VAL A 90 8.05 12.52 -5.53
C VAL A 90 9.22 12.64 -4.55
N SER A 91 9.20 11.93 -3.44
CA SER A 91 10.25 11.95 -2.41
C SER A 91 10.61 10.55 -1.96
N THR A 92 11.88 10.16 -2.14
CA THR A 92 12.40 8.86 -1.70
C THR A 92 12.31 8.70 -0.18
N GLU A 93 12.54 9.78 0.57
CA GLU A 93 12.39 9.77 2.03
C GLU A 93 10.93 9.51 2.43
N ALA A 94 9.99 10.26 1.84
CA ALA A 94 8.57 10.07 2.12
C ALA A 94 8.07 8.68 1.73
N LYS A 95 8.59 8.13 0.61
CA LYS A 95 8.32 6.76 0.19
C LYS A 95 8.76 5.74 1.23
N ASN A 96 9.99 5.85 1.74
CA ASN A 96 10.53 4.91 2.73
C ASN A 96 9.75 4.99 4.05
N GLN A 97 9.45 6.20 4.52
CA GLN A 97 8.62 6.41 5.72
C GLN A 97 7.22 5.82 5.55
N LEU A 98 6.59 6.05 4.39
CA LEU A 98 5.28 5.49 4.08
C LEU A 98 5.30 3.96 4.11
N ILE A 99 6.27 3.33 3.42
CA ILE A 99 6.39 1.86 3.37
C ILE A 99 6.55 1.31 4.78
N HIS A 100 7.43 1.90 5.60
CA HIS A 100 7.66 1.45 6.96
C HIS A 100 6.38 1.51 7.81
N LYS A 101 5.70 2.66 7.80
CA LYS A 101 4.46 2.88 8.53
C LYS A 101 3.35 1.93 8.07
N ALA A 102 3.21 1.76 6.76
CA ALA A 102 2.21 0.91 6.14
C ALA A 102 2.38 -0.57 6.54
N VAL A 103 3.64 -1.06 6.56
CA VAL A 103 3.98 -2.41 7.04
C VAL A 103 3.63 -2.57 8.51
N LEU A 104 4.09 -1.67 9.39
CA LEU A 104 3.88 -1.79 10.83
C LEU A 104 2.39 -1.78 11.22
N ASN A 105 1.59 -0.96 10.53
CA ASN A 105 0.16 -0.87 10.79
C ASN A 105 -0.61 -2.13 10.35
N THR A 106 -0.07 -2.90 9.42
CA THR A 106 -0.79 -4.00 8.75
C THR A 106 -0.33 -5.38 9.23
N VAL A 107 0.95 -5.52 9.57
CA VAL A 107 1.58 -6.82 9.86
C VAL A 107 0.86 -7.59 10.96
N LYS A 108 0.44 -6.91 12.03
CA LYS A 108 -0.28 -7.54 13.14
C LYS A 108 -1.63 -8.12 12.70
N GLY A 109 -2.37 -7.37 11.87
CA GLY A 109 -3.64 -7.82 11.31
C GLY A 109 -3.46 -9.08 10.48
N CYS A 110 -2.49 -9.07 9.55
CA CYS A 110 -2.21 -10.22 8.69
C CYS A 110 -1.78 -11.47 9.47
N VAL A 111 -0.90 -11.33 10.46
CA VAL A 111 -0.49 -12.46 11.31
C VAL A 111 -1.68 -13.07 12.04
N ILE A 112 -2.58 -12.25 12.60
CA ILE A 112 -3.76 -12.73 13.32
C ILE A 112 -4.75 -13.42 12.37
N GLN A 113 -4.99 -12.86 11.19
CA GLN A 113 -5.92 -13.44 10.21
C GLN A 113 -5.45 -14.81 9.72
N LEU A 114 -4.15 -14.98 9.47
CA LEU A 114 -3.58 -16.24 8.97
C LEU A 114 -3.32 -17.29 10.06
N LYS A 115 -3.37 -16.89 11.33
CA LYS A 115 -3.23 -17.78 12.50
C LYS A 115 -4.55 -18.34 13.01
N ARG A 116 -5.67 -17.80 12.54
CA ARG A 116 -7.03 -18.26 12.88
C ARG A 116 -7.33 -19.57 12.17
#